data_AF-A0A5P9EQR7-F1
#
_entry.id   AF-A0A5P9EQR7-F1
#
_cell.length_a   1.000
_cell.length_b   1.000
_cell.length_c   1.000
_cell.angle_alpha   90.00
_cell.angle_beta   90.00
_cell.angle_gamma   90.00
#
_symmetry.space_group_name_H-M   'P 1'
#
loop_
_entity.id
_entity.type
_entity.pdbx_description
1 polymer ?
#
loop_
_entity_poly.entity_id
_entity_poly.type
_entity_poly.pdbx_seq_one_letter_code
_entity_poly.pdbx_strand_id
1 'polypeptide(L)'
;MSINYPQPQPHGEIRQLLPDLFYVPGTVKLAPAVTINRNMAIVRWQEELVLVNPIRLRPAQEEKLQDLGRISHAVRLGYHHGQDDLYYRDHFDLTFWRQSGSNFYPPSADRLVKDGGSSPIPGSQFLELRYSRYPEAFWWLPFNGGLLLGCDALQYWGKWSGCSWCGRNLMRLSGIRAGMQVPPAWRTRMTPEGRDQRCWLQEDFQRLLQLPFLHYLAAHGEFCADRAHEEVAAALNRAFPGLYKTA
;
A
#
# COMPACT_ATOMS: atom_id res chain seq x y z
N MET A 1 11.56 -20.93 -21.46
CA MET A 1 12.44 -20.32 -20.43
C MET A 1 11.75 -20.50 -19.09
N SER A 2 12.40 -21.07 -18.08
CA SER A 2 11.81 -21.16 -16.73
C SER A 2 11.99 -19.81 -16.04
N ILE A 3 10.90 -19.07 -15.84
CA ILE A 3 10.94 -17.84 -15.03
C ILE A 3 11.23 -18.26 -13.58
N ASN A 4 12.25 -17.67 -12.95
CA ASN A 4 12.57 -17.93 -11.56
C ASN A 4 11.95 -16.84 -10.68
N TYR A 5 10.80 -17.12 -10.08
CA TYR A 5 10.13 -16.18 -9.19
C TYR A 5 10.88 -16.05 -7.86
N PRO A 6 10.93 -14.86 -7.24
CA PRO A 6 11.49 -14.69 -5.90
C PRO A 6 10.85 -15.66 -4.90
N GLN A 7 11.65 -16.29 -4.05
CA GLN A 7 11.13 -17.17 -3.01
C GLN A 7 10.26 -16.39 -2.00
N PRO A 8 9.22 -17.01 -1.41
CA PRO A 8 8.41 -16.36 -0.40
C PRO A 8 9.30 -15.95 0.79
N GLN A 9 9.26 -14.66 1.14
CA GLN A 9 9.93 -14.14 2.32
C GLN A 9 9.14 -14.48 3.59
N PRO A 10 9.73 -14.41 4.79
CA PRO A 10 9.00 -14.66 6.02
C PRO A 10 7.73 -13.79 6.11
N HIS A 11 6.58 -14.43 6.32
CA HIS A 11 5.30 -13.79 6.53
C HIS A 11 4.46 -14.57 7.54
N GLY A 12 3.46 -13.92 8.11
CA GLY A 12 2.47 -14.49 9.01
C GLY A 12 1.30 -15.12 8.26
N GLU A 13 0.23 -15.40 9.00
CA GLU A 13 -1.00 -15.99 8.49
C GLU A 13 -1.95 -14.93 7.90
N ILE A 14 -2.85 -15.36 7.01
CA ILE A 14 -4.00 -14.54 6.58
C ILE A 14 -4.90 -14.29 7.79
N ARG A 15 -5.28 -13.02 7.99
CA ARG A 15 -6.13 -12.58 9.10
C ARG A 15 -7.22 -11.67 8.58
N GLN A 16 -8.44 -11.87 9.04
CA GLN A 16 -9.54 -10.97 8.76
C GLN A 16 -9.44 -9.71 9.64
N LEU A 17 -9.54 -8.53 9.04
CA LEU A 17 -9.56 -7.24 9.74
C LEU A 17 -10.96 -6.65 9.82
N LEU A 18 -11.72 -6.76 8.74
CA LEU A 18 -13.11 -6.32 8.61
C LEU A 18 -13.88 -7.36 7.77
N PRO A 19 -15.23 -7.26 7.68
CA PRO A 19 -15.96 -7.95 6.62
C PRO A 19 -15.32 -7.65 5.26
N ASP A 20 -14.96 -8.72 4.55
CA ASP A 20 -14.36 -8.70 3.21
C ASP A 20 -13.02 -7.97 3.07
N LEU A 21 -12.34 -7.69 4.19
CA LEU A 21 -10.94 -7.26 4.23
C LEU A 21 -10.11 -8.22 5.07
N PHE A 22 -9.12 -8.81 4.43
CA PHE A 22 -8.09 -9.61 5.07
C PHE A 22 -6.72 -8.99 4.84
N TYR A 23 -5.76 -9.35 5.67
CA TYR A 23 -4.37 -8.94 5.51
C TYR A 23 -3.41 -10.06 5.84
N VAL A 24 -2.22 -9.97 5.25
CA VAL A 24 -1.08 -10.83 5.57
C VAL A 24 0.09 -9.94 5.97
N PRO A 25 0.58 -10.02 7.22
CA PRO A 25 1.82 -9.36 7.61
C PRO A 25 3.00 -10.12 6.99
N GLY A 26 3.78 -9.45 6.18
CA GLY A 26 4.96 -9.97 5.50
C GLY A 26 6.25 -9.22 5.89
N THR A 27 7.34 -9.61 5.24
CA THR A 27 8.64 -8.96 5.40
C THR A 27 9.34 -8.79 4.06
N VAL A 28 10.27 -7.85 4.00
CA VAL A 28 11.22 -7.68 2.89
C VAL A 28 12.62 -7.43 3.41
N LYS A 29 13.60 -8.16 2.87
CA LYS A 29 15.02 -7.96 3.09
C LYS A 29 15.55 -6.89 2.15
N LEU A 30 15.94 -5.73 2.70
CA LEU A 30 16.52 -4.62 1.94
C LEU A 30 18.04 -4.74 1.78
N ALA A 31 18.71 -5.31 2.78
CA ALA A 31 20.17 -5.49 2.82
C ALA A 31 20.53 -6.62 3.80
N PRO A 32 21.80 -7.05 3.90
CA PRO A 32 22.24 -7.95 4.96
C PRO A 32 21.83 -7.42 6.35
N ALA A 33 21.23 -8.28 7.18
CA ALA A 33 20.66 -7.96 8.49
C ALA A 33 19.54 -6.90 8.53
N VAL A 34 19.12 -6.33 7.39
CA VAL A 34 18.07 -5.31 7.30
C VAL A 34 16.81 -5.91 6.68
N THR A 35 15.89 -6.31 7.54
CA THR A 35 14.52 -6.71 7.20
C THR A 35 13.53 -5.72 7.80
N ILE A 36 12.56 -5.28 6.99
CA ILE A 36 11.42 -4.47 7.41
C ILE A 36 10.11 -5.22 7.13
N ASN A 37 9.03 -4.85 7.80
CA ASN A 37 7.71 -5.41 7.51
C ASN A 37 7.23 -4.95 6.13
N ARG A 38 6.27 -5.68 5.55
CA ARG A 38 5.39 -5.20 4.47
C ARG A 38 4.05 -5.90 4.58
N ASN A 39 2.98 -5.36 4.03
CA ASN A 39 1.64 -5.92 4.12
C ASN A 39 1.10 -6.22 2.73
N MET A 40 0.38 -7.33 2.61
CA MET A 40 -0.58 -7.56 1.54
C MET A 40 -1.98 -7.39 2.11
N ALA A 41 -2.83 -6.60 1.43
CA ALA A 41 -4.27 -6.61 1.69
C ALA A 41 -4.94 -7.57 0.70
N ILE A 42 -6.00 -8.23 1.14
CA ILE A 42 -6.86 -9.07 0.31
C ILE A 42 -8.27 -8.50 0.49
N VAL A 43 -8.83 -7.98 -0.59
CA VAL A 43 -10.19 -7.45 -0.60
C VAL A 43 -11.07 -8.45 -1.31
N ARG A 44 -12.15 -8.86 -0.67
CA ARG A 44 -13.14 -9.75 -1.27
C ARG A 44 -14.32 -8.95 -1.80
N TRP A 45 -14.79 -9.30 -2.98
CA TRP A 45 -16.05 -8.80 -3.52
C TRP A 45 -16.79 -9.97 -4.15
N GLN A 46 -17.92 -10.34 -3.56
CA GLN A 46 -18.63 -11.58 -3.90
C GLN A 46 -17.68 -12.79 -3.73
N GLU A 47 -17.47 -13.58 -4.78
CA GLU A 47 -16.58 -14.74 -4.79
C GLU A 47 -15.17 -14.41 -5.26
N GLU A 48 -14.89 -13.16 -5.64
CA GLU A 48 -13.59 -12.74 -6.17
C GLU A 48 -12.71 -12.06 -5.12
N LEU A 49 -11.40 -12.25 -5.27
CA LEU A 49 -10.37 -11.63 -4.46
C LEU A 49 -9.50 -10.70 -5.29
N VAL A 50 -9.20 -9.54 -4.69
CA VAL A 50 -8.23 -8.57 -5.17
C VAL A 50 -7.07 -8.51 -4.20
N LEU A 51 -5.87 -8.84 -4.68
CA LEU A 51 -4.64 -8.72 -3.90
C LEU A 51 -4.07 -7.30 -4.05
N VAL A 52 -3.70 -6.66 -2.95
CA VAL A 52 -3.13 -5.30 -2.96
C VAL A 52 -1.73 -5.32 -2.37
N ASN A 53 -0.77 -4.81 -3.14
CA ASN A 53 0.68 -4.91 -2.88
C ASN A 53 1.11 -6.37 -2.55
N PRO A 54 0.87 -7.33 -3.46
CA PRO A 54 0.99 -8.76 -3.16
C PRO A 54 2.34 -9.14 -2.56
N ILE A 55 2.31 -10.08 -1.61
CA ILE A 55 3.49 -10.78 -1.10
C ILE A 55 3.39 -12.25 -1.47
N ARG A 56 4.48 -12.88 -1.90
CA ARG A 56 4.44 -14.30 -2.22
C ARG A 56 4.21 -15.12 -0.96
N LEU A 57 3.10 -15.87 -0.96
CA LEU A 57 2.72 -16.76 0.14
C LEU A 57 3.46 -18.10 0.07
N ARG A 58 3.69 -18.70 1.24
CA ARG A 58 4.02 -20.12 1.37
C ARG A 58 2.81 -20.97 0.91
N PRO A 59 3.02 -22.18 0.36
CA PRO A 59 1.94 -23.01 -0.20
C PRO A 59 0.72 -23.16 0.70
N ALA A 60 0.91 -23.44 2.00
CA ALA A 60 -0.20 -23.60 2.94
C ALA A 60 -1.04 -22.33 3.18
N GLN A 61 -0.48 -21.12 2.98
CA GLN A 61 -1.27 -19.89 3.03
C GLN A 61 -1.93 -19.58 1.68
N GLU A 62 -1.32 -20.01 0.58
CA GLU A 62 -1.90 -19.84 -0.75
C GLU A 62 -3.11 -20.75 -0.96
N GLU A 63 -3.12 -21.95 -0.38
CA GLU A 63 -4.31 -22.81 -0.30
C GLU A 63 -5.44 -22.11 0.45
N LYS A 64 -5.16 -21.57 1.65
CA LYS A 64 -6.14 -20.76 2.41
C LYS A 64 -6.63 -19.54 1.64
N LEU A 65 -5.77 -18.92 0.82
CA LEU A 65 -6.16 -17.79 -0.02
C LEU A 65 -7.18 -18.23 -1.08
N GLN A 66 -6.98 -19.39 -1.69
CA GLN A 66 -7.91 -19.96 -2.68
C GLN A 66 -9.23 -20.40 -2.06
N ASP A 67 -9.21 -20.87 -0.81
CA ASP A 67 -10.43 -21.20 -0.05
C ASP A 67 -11.29 -19.96 0.27
N LEU A 68 -10.67 -18.76 0.34
CA LEU A 68 -11.40 -17.51 0.62
C LEU A 68 -12.19 -16.99 -0.60
N GLY A 69 -11.80 -17.40 -1.82
CA GLY A 69 -12.39 -16.97 -3.07
C GLY A 69 -11.44 -17.07 -4.26
N ARG A 70 -11.95 -16.75 -5.46
CA ARG A 70 -11.17 -16.76 -6.70
C ARG A 70 -10.27 -15.54 -6.78
N ILE A 71 -8.96 -15.75 -6.85
CA ILE A 71 -7.99 -14.66 -7.06
C ILE A 71 -8.09 -14.18 -8.50
N SER A 72 -8.72 -13.02 -8.71
CA SER A 72 -9.04 -12.51 -10.06
C SER A 72 -8.31 -11.21 -10.42
N HIS A 73 -7.84 -10.47 -9.40
CA HIS A 73 -7.16 -9.21 -9.59
C HIS A 73 -5.96 -9.05 -8.67
N ALA A 74 -4.95 -8.31 -9.12
CA ALA A 74 -3.92 -7.76 -8.25
C ALA A 74 -3.65 -6.30 -8.59
N VAL A 75 -3.46 -5.48 -7.56
CA VAL A 75 -3.21 -4.04 -7.65
C VAL A 75 -1.90 -3.73 -6.95
N ARG A 76 -0.96 -3.15 -7.68
CA ARG A 76 0.23 -2.52 -7.10
C ARG A 76 -0.03 -1.03 -6.93
N LEU A 77 0.02 -0.56 -5.69
CA LEU A 77 -0.21 0.84 -5.34
C LEU A 77 1.07 1.68 -5.25
N GLY A 78 2.24 1.06 -5.02
CA GLY A 78 3.51 1.81 -4.95
C GLY A 78 4.57 1.28 -5.92
N TYR A 79 5.36 2.21 -6.46
CA TYR A 79 6.41 1.94 -7.45
C TYR A 79 7.38 0.82 -7.03
N HIS A 80 7.72 0.74 -5.74
CA HIS A 80 8.70 -0.20 -5.20
C HIS A 80 8.08 -1.47 -4.57
N HIS A 81 6.80 -1.75 -4.82
CA HIS A 81 6.08 -2.86 -4.18
C HIS A 81 5.55 -3.88 -5.19
N GLY A 82 6.45 -4.43 -6.02
CA GLY A 82 6.07 -5.39 -7.06
C GLY A 82 6.93 -6.64 -7.17
N GLN A 83 7.72 -6.95 -6.13
CA GLN A 83 8.63 -8.10 -6.14
C GLN A 83 7.92 -9.42 -6.50
N ASP A 84 6.66 -9.58 -6.09
CA ASP A 84 5.90 -10.82 -6.20
C ASP A 84 4.77 -10.74 -7.24
N ASP A 85 4.63 -9.62 -7.95
CA ASP A 85 3.50 -9.36 -8.85
C ASP A 85 3.44 -10.37 -10.01
N LEU A 86 4.59 -10.63 -10.64
CA LEU A 86 4.67 -11.53 -11.80
C LEU A 86 4.30 -12.97 -11.42
N TYR A 87 4.63 -13.40 -10.20
CA TYR A 87 4.24 -14.73 -9.72
C TYR A 87 2.72 -14.87 -9.69
N TYR A 88 2.02 -13.91 -9.10
CA TYR A 88 0.56 -13.96 -9.01
C TYR A 88 -0.10 -13.81 -10.38
N ARG A 89 0.41 -12.93 -11.24
CA ARG A 89 -0.06 -12.78 -12.61
C ARG A 89 0.03 -14.11 -13.37
N ASP A 90 1.18 -14.75 -13.39
CA ASP A 90 1.41 -15.95 -14.21
C ASP A 90 0.74 -17.19 -13.60
N HIS A 91 0.64 -17.28 -12.27
CA HIS A 91 0.09 -18.46 -11.59
C HIS A 91 -1.44 -18.49 -11.57
N PHE A 92 -2.10 -17.32 -11.51
CA PHE A 92 -3.56 -17.22 -11.39
C PHE A 92 -4.24 -16.63 -12.63
N ASP A 93 -3.47 -16.25 -13.67
CA ASP A 93 -3.98 -15.55 -14.86
C ASP A 93 -4.87 -14.33 -14.50
N LEU A 94 -4.51 -13.64 -13.40
CA LEU A 94 -5.31 -12.56 -12.85
C LEU A 94 -5.15 -11.26 -13.64
N THR A 95 -6.13 -10.36 -13.64
CA THR A 95 -5.95 -9.03 -14.25
C THR A 95 -5.09 -8.16 -13.34
N PHE A 96 -3.98 -7.65 -13.88
CA PHE A 96 -3.01 -6.86 -13.13
C PHE A 96 -3.17 -5.35 -13.34
N TRP A 97 -3.18 -4.61 -12.23
CA TRP A 97 -3.38 -3.16 -12.19
C TRP A 97 -2.16 -2.43 -11.62
N ARG A 98 -1.74 -1.37 -12.29
CA ARG A 98 -0.72 -0.42 -11.79
C ARG A 98 -0.85 0.93 -12.45
N GLN A 99 -0.20 1.95 -11.89
CA GLN A 99 -0.13 3.28 -12.50
C GLN A 99 0.68 3.27 -13.80
N SER A 100 0.42 4.28 -14.63
CA SER A 100 1.31 4.60 -15.75
C SER A 100 2.71 4.91 -15.22
N GLY A 101 3.75 4.50 -15.97
CA GLY A 101 5.14 4.70 -15.56
C GLY A 101 5.64 3.83 -14.40
N SER A 102 4.78 3.03 -13.72
CA SER A 102 5.21 2.13 -12.64
C SER A 102 5.93 0.86 -13.12
N ASN A 103 7.11 1.03 -13.70
CA ASN A 103 7.85 0.00 -14.44
C ASN A 103 9.04 -0.65 -13.69
N PHE A 104 9.20 -0.40 -12.38
CA PHE A 104 10.33 -0.93 -11.62
C PHE A 104 10.32 -2.47 -11.48
N TYR A 105 9.12 -3.06 -11.41
CA TYR A 105 8.93 -4.52 -11.44
C TYR A 105 7.97 -4.92 -12.58
N PRO A 106 8.17 -6.09 -13.21
CA PRO A 106 7.14 -6.72 -14.03
C PRO A 106 5.92 -7.10 -13.16
N PRO A 107 4.75 -7.39 -13.76
CA PRO A 107 4.44 -7.34 -15.19
C PRO A 107 4.01 -5.95 -15.67
N SER A 108 3.74 -5.84 -16.98
CA SER A 108 2.97 -4.73 -17.55
C SER A 108 1.54 -4.74 -17.02
N ALA A 109 0.89 -3.57 -17.04
CA ALA A 109 -0.49 -3.44 -16.61
C ALA A 109 -1.44 -3.98 -17.69
N ASP A 110 -2.46 -4.74 -17.30
CA ASP A 110 -3.65 -4.97 -18.13
C ASP A 110 -4.59 -3.77 -18.06
N ARG A 111 -4.64 -3.15 -16.87
CA ARG A 111 -5.48 -2.01 -16.56
C ARG A 111 -4.69 -0.97 -15.76
N LEU A 112 -5.00 0.30 -15.99
CA LEU A 112 -4.30 1.39 -15.31
C LEU A 112 -5.01 1.77 -14.01
N VAL A 113 -4.23 1.88 -12.94
CA VAL A 113 -4.63 2.61 -11.73
C VAL A 113 -4.56 4.10 -12.07
N LYS A 114 -5.70 4.77 -12.12
CA LYS A 114 -5.75 6.21 -12.37
C LYS A 114 -6.99 6.91 -11.80
N ASP A 115 -6.87 8.22 -11.57
CA ASP A 115 -7.99 9.06 -11.16
C ASP A 115 -9.18 8.93 -12.15
N GLY A 116 -10.38 8.71 -11.61
CA GLY A 116 -11.60 8.53 -12.42
C GLY A 116 -11.58 7.32 -13.37
N GLY A 117 -10.59 6.44 -13.24
CA GLY A 117 -10.52 5.19 -13.99
C GLY A 117 -11.51 4.14 -13.48
N SER A 118 -11.58 3.01 -14.20
CA SER A 118 -12.25 1.82 -13.67
C SER A 118 -11.50 1.25 -12.48
N SER A 119 -12.18 0.42 -11.71
CA SER A 119 -11.63 -0.26 -10.54
C SER A 119 -12.12 -1.70 -10.48
N PRO A 120 -11.35 -2.65 -9.89
CA PRO A 120 -11.81 -4.02 -9.66
C PRO A 120 -13.12 -4.12 -8.88
N ILE A 121 -13.43 -3.12 -8.04
CA ILE A 121 -14.60 -3.15 -7.16
C ILE A 121 -15.56 -2.01 -7.53
N PRO A 122 -16.84 -2.30 -7.81
CA PRO A 122 -17.84 -1.26 -8.11
C PRO A 122 -17.93 -0.18 -7.04
N GLY A 123 -18.02 1.09 -7.46
CA GLY A 123 -18.14 2.23 -6.56
C GLY A 123 -16.86 2.61 -5.80
N SER A 124 -15.77 1.87 -5.96
CA SER A 124 -14.45 2.24 -5.43
C SER A 124 -13.70 3.15 -6.40
N GLN A 125 -12.73 3.91 -5.89
CA GLN A 125 -11.97 4.87 -6.70
C GLN A 125 -10.49 4.88 -6.34
N PHE A 126 -9.65 5.00 -7.36
CA PHE A 126 -8.22 5.28 -7.16
C PHE A 126 -7.99 6.78 -7.03
N LEU A 127 -6.99 7.13 -6.22
CA LEU A 127 -6.44 8.48 -6.12
C LEU A 127 -4.94 8.40 -6.40
N GLU A 128 -4.50 8.84 -7.57
CA GLU A 128 -3.08 8.93 -7.91
C GLU A 128 -2.43 10.13 -7.23
N LEU A 129 -1.20 9.94 -6.75
CA LEU A 129 -0.32 11.04 -6.37
C LEU A 129 0.27 11.65 -7.64
N ARG A 130 -0.23 12.83 -8.03
CA ARG A 130 0.10 13.46 -9.32
C ARG A 130 1.46 14.14 -9.29
N TYR A 131 1.89 14.57 -8.12
CA TYR A 131 3.10 15.38 -7.95
C TYR A 131 4.31 14.58 -7.48
N SER A 132 4.15 13.28 -7.21
CA SER A 132 5.24 12.40 -6.80
C SER A 132 6.17 12.05 -7.97
N ARG A 133 7.48 12.04 -7.69
CA ARG A 133 8.54 11.65 -8.63
C ARG A 133 8.36 10.24 -9.16
N TYR A 134 7.92 9.32 -8.31
CA TYR A 134 7.60 7.95 -8.68
C TYR A 134 6.09 7.71 -8.52
N PRO A 135 5.47 6.91 -9.40
CA PRO A 135 4.03 6.65 -9.32
C PRO A 135 3.64 5.95 -8.02
N GLU A 136 2.64 6.51 -7.37
CA GLU A 136 2.00 5.92 -6.19
C GLU A 136 0.54 6.38 -6.14
N ALA A 137 -0.33 5.57 -5.55
CA ALA A 137 -1.75 5.84 -5.47
C ALA A 137 -2.35 5.28 -4.17
N PHE A 138 -3.50 5.83 -3.82
CA PHE A 138 -4.41 5.24 -2.85
C PHE A 138 -5.58 4.57 -3.57
N TRP A 139 -6.17 3.58 -2.92
CA TRP A 139 -7.42 2.97 -3.35
C TRP A 139 -8.46 3.11 -2.25
N TRP A 140 -9.53 3.85 -2.53
CA TRP A 140 -10.65 4.02 -1.62
C TRP A 140 -11.77 3.06 -1.97
N LEU A 141 -12.26 2.35 -0.96
CA LEU A 141 -13.33 1.36 -1.05
C LEU A 141 -14.53 1.85 -0.23
N PRO A 142 -15.77 1.72 -0.74
CA PRO A 142 -16.95 2.31 -0.10
C PRO A 142 -17.52 1.50 1.07
N PHE A 143 -16.90 0.37 1.44
CA PHE A 143 -17.42 -0.53 2.47
C PHE A 143 -16.89 -0.18 3.86
N ASN A 144 -17.58 -0.68 4.90
CA ASN A 144 -17.18 -0.52 6.30
C ASN A 144 -16.97 0.95 6.72
N GLY A 145 -17.84 1.87 6.28
CA GLY A 145 -17.67 3.31 6.56
C GLY A 145 -16.56 4.00 5.77
N GLY A 146 -16.00 3.31 4.78
CA GLY A 146 -14.92 3.77 3.91
C GLY A 146 -13.57 3.22 4.36
N LEU A 147 -12.90 2.53 3.44
CA LEU A 147 -11.58 1.94 3.65
C LEU A 147 -10.60 2.55 2.66
N LEU A 148 -9.49 3.05 3.18
CA LEU A 148 -8.39 3.55 2.37
C LEU A 148 -7.23 2.55 2.39
N LEU A 149 -6.80 2.11 1.20
CA LEU A 149 -5.61 1.30 1.01
C LEU A 149 -4.51 2.16 0.40
N GLY A 150 -3.27 2.04 0.88
CA GLY A 150 -2.14 2.80 0.38
C GLY A 150 -0.84 2.01 0.37
N CYS A 151 0.26 2.70 0.08
CA CYS A 151 1.58 2.10 0.02
C CYS A 151 2.59 2.75 1.00
N ASP A 152 3.52 3.57 0.51
CA ASP A 152 4.58 4.18 1.31
C ASP A 152 4.26 5.61 1.76
N ALA A 153 3.42 6.32 1.01
CA ALA A 153 3.08 7.74 1.17
C ALA A 153 2.50 8.07 2.53
N LEU A 154 1.79 7.12 3.11
CA LEU A 154 1.15 7.24 4.40
C LEU A 154 1.37 5.92 5.13
N GLN A 155 1.73 5.98 6.40
CA GLN A 155 2.02 4.78 7.17
C GLN A 155 1.53 4.96 8.61
N TYR A 156 0.99 3.89 9.18
CA TYR A 156 0.53 3.86 10.56
C TYR A 156 1.31 2.80 11.33
N TRP A 157 2.08 3.19 12.35
CA TRP A 157 2.93 2.26 13.10
C TRP A 157 2.59 2.26 14.59
N GLY A 158 2.18 1.14 15.17
CA GLY A 158 2.18 0.97 16.63
C GLY A 158 3.32 0.07 17.11
N LYS A 159 3.66 -0.95 16.31
CA LYS A 159 4.70 -1.95 16.60
C LYS A 159 5.68 -2.12 15.45
N TRP A 160 6.84 -2.69 15.76
CA TRP A 160 7.91 -3.00 14.80
C TRP A 160 7.91 -4.49 14.38
N SER A 161 6.76 -5.14 14.45
CA SER A 161 6.59 -6.55 14.09
C SER A 161 7.02 -6.79 12.65
N GLY A 162 7.83 -7.82 12.41
CA GLY A 162 8.39 -8.09 11.08
C GLY A 162 9.66 -7.30 10.74
N CYS A 163 10.08 -6.35 11.59
CA CYS A 163 11.37 -5.69 11.44
C CYS A 163 12.46 -6.42 12.23
N SER A 164 13.61 -6.64 11.59
CA SER A 164 14.87 -6.95 12.26
C SER A 164 15.32 -5.81 13.19
N TRP A 165 16.27 -6.07 14.09
CA TRP A 165 16.83 -5.01 14.95
C TRP A 165 17.46 -3.88 14.11
N CYS A 166 18.27 -4.21 13.09
CA CYS A 166 18.87 -3.20 12.21
C CYS A 166 17.80 -2.47 11.39
N GLY A 167 16.82 -3.20 10.83
CA GLY A 167 15.72 -2.62 10.08
C GLY A 167 14.86 -1.66 10.91
N ARG A 168 14.53 -2.03 12.15
CA ARG A 168 13.81 -1.14 13.09
C ARG A 168 14.57 0.16 13.33
N ASN A 169 15.88 0.08 13.58
CA ASN A 169 16.70 1.27 13.82
C ASN A 169 16.84 2.12 12.55
N LEU A 170 16.99 1.49 11.38
CA LEU A 170 17.00 2.17 10.08
C LEU A 170 15.70 2.97 9.88
N MET A 171 14.54 2.36 10.10
CA MET A 171 13.24 3.03 9.96
C MET A 171 13.10 4.20 10.93
N ARG A 172 13.57 4.07 12.18
CA ARG A 172 13.57 5.18 13.13
C ARG A 172 14.46 6.34 12.68
N LEU A 173 15.66 6.03 12.17
CA LEU A 173 16.60 7.03 11.66
C LEU A 173 16.09 7.72 10.39
N SER A 174 15.25 7.05 9.58
CA SER A 174 14.57 7.68 8.43
C SER A 174 13.37 8.55 8.80
N GLY A 175 13.05 8.65 10.10
CA GLY A 175 11.98 9.47 10.63
C GLY A 175 10.64 8.74 10.81
N ILE A 176 10.61 7.41 10.75
CA ILE A 176 9.44 6.62 11.15
C ILE A 176 9.30 6.61 12.67
N ARG A 177 8.12 6.98 13.15
CA ARG A 177 7.71 6.99 14.56
C ARG A 177 6.40 6.24 14.72
N ALA A 178 5.99 6.07 15.97
CA ALA A 178 4.67 5.51 16.25
C ALA A 178 3.56 6.53 15.88
N GLY A 179 2.42 6.02 15.43
CA GLY A 179 1.27 6.78 14.95
C GLY A 179 1.20 6.90 13.43
N MET A 180 0.22 7.68 12.96
CA MET A 180 0.04 7.99 11.54
C MET A 180 1.02 9.06 11.08
N GLN A 181 1.61 8.86 9.91
CA GLN A 181 2.57 9.80 9.34
C GLN A 181 2.73 9.69 7.83
N VAL A 182 3.11 10.82 7.22
CA VAL A 182 3.76 10.84 5.91
C VAL A 182 5.27 10.75 6.16
N PRO A 183 5.94 9.63 5.83
CA PRO A 183 7.34 9.43 6.18
C PRO A 183 8.25 10.56 5.65
N PRO A 184 9.12 11.16 6.50
CA PRO A 184 10.02 12.24 6.04
C PRO A 184 10.92 11.81 4.88
N ALA A 185 11.56 10.64 4.97
CA ALA A 185 12.39 10.12 3.89
C ALA A 185 11.61 9.83 2.60
N TRP A 186 10.35 9.40 2.70
CA TRP A 186 9.48 9.23 1.54
C TRP A 186 9.19 10.58 0.88
N ARG A 187 8.84 11.62 1.66
CA ARG A 187 8.59 12.97 1.10
C ARG A 187 9.80 13.51 0.37
N THR A 188 11.00 13.36 0.94
CA THR A 188 12.25 13.77 0.28
C THR A 188 12.45 13.04 -1.04
N ARG A 189 12.27 11.71 -1.04
CA ARG A 189 12.50 10.87 -2.23
C ARG A 189 11.46 11.10 -3.32
N MET A 190 10.20 11.30 -2.94
CA MET A 190 9.08 11.48 -3.87
C MET A 190 8.90 12.92 -4.33
N THR A 191 9.57 13.89 -3.72
CA THR A 191 9.59 15.26 -4.23
C THR A 191 10.57 15.34 -5.42
N PRO A 192 10.14 15.83 -6.60
CA PRO A 192 11.05 16.07 -7.73
C PRO A 192 12.20 17.01 -7.37
N GLU A 193 13.34 16.83 -8.02
CA GLU A 193 14.52 17.67 -7.79
C GLU A 193 14.22 19.16 -8.01
N GLY A 194 14.70 20.00 -7.09
CA GLY A 194 14.45 21.45 -7.11
C GLY A 194 13.08 21.88 -6.56
N ARG A 195 12.23 20.96 -6.09
CA ARG A 195 10.94 21.31 -5.44
C ARG A 195 11.04 21.27 -3.92
N ASP A 196 10.21 22.06 -3.24
CA ASP A 196 10.16 22.10 -1.77
C ASP A 196 9.27 20.98 -1.22
N GLN A 197 9.90 19.97 -0.60
CA GLN A 197 9.23 18.82 0.01
C GLN A 197 8.25 19.17 1.14
N ARG A 198 8.27 20.41 1.64
CA ARG A 198 7.37 20.90 2.70
C ARG A 198 6.00 21.32 2.18
N CYS A 199 5.83 21.46 0.87
CA CYS A 199 4.56 21.87 0.27
C CYS A 199 4.27 21.21 -1.09
N TRP A 200 5.27 20.71 -1.83
CA TRP A 200 5.08 20.23 -3.20
C TRP A 200 4.03 19.12 -3.34
N LEU A 201 4.04 18.17 -2.41
CA LEU A 201 3.12 17.02 -2.40
C LEU A 201 1.79 17.32 -1.69
N GLN A 202 1.62 18.52 -1.13
CA GLN A 202 0.49 18.87 -0.28
C GLN A 202 -0.86 18.70 -0.98
N GLU A 203 -0.96 19.13 -2.24
CA GLU A 203 -2.22 19.11 -2.98
C GLU A 203 -2.77 17.68 -3.14
N ASP A 204 -1.89 16.69 -3.37
CA ASP A 204 -2.31 15.28 -3.44
C ASP A 204 -2.97 14.81 -2.14
N PHE A 205 -2.44 15.22 -1.00
CA PHE A 205 -2.97 14.87 0.31
C PHE A 205 -4.21 15.71 0.69
N GLN A 206 -4.35 16.93 0.19
CA GLN A 206 -5.60 17.70 0.33
C GLN A 206 -6.75 17.01 -0.40
N ARG A 207 -6.50 16.47 -1.60
CA ARG A 207 -7.48 15.64 -2.32
C ARG A 207 -7.80 14.35 -1.56
N LEU A 208 -6.80 13.71 -0.96
CA LEU A 208 -7.00 12.50 -0.14
C LEU A 208 -8.01 12.73 0.99
N LEU A 209 -7.92 13.87 1.69
CA LEU A 209 -8.82 14.20 2.80
C LEU A 209 -10.27 14.46 2.38
N GLN A 210 -10.54 14.69 1.10
CA GLN A 210 -11.91 14.81 0.58
C GLN A 210 -12.62 13.45 0.51
N LEU A 211 -11.88 12.33 0.62
CA LEU A 211 -12.46 11.00 0.62
C LEU A 211 -13.01 10.64 2.01
N PRO A 212 -14.23 10.10 2.11
CA PRO A 212 -14.79 9.67 3.38
C PRO A 212 -14.28 8.26 3.73
N PHE A 213 -13.28 8.15 4.62
CA PHE A 213 -12.76 6.86 5.06
C PHE A 213 -12.65 6.78 6.58
N LEU A 214 -13.00 5.63 7.14
CA LEU A 214 -12.93 5.35 8.57
C LEU A 214 -11.70 4.50 8.92
N HIS A 215 -11.27 3.66 7.97
CA HIS A 215 -10.18 2.71 8.15
C HIS A 215 -9.04 2.93 7.17
N TYR A 216 -7.82 2.53 7.55
CA TYR A 216 -6.64 2.62 6.70
C TYR A 216 -5.69 1.43 6.85
N LEU A 217 -5.20 0.91 5.72
CA LEU A 217 -4.10 -0.06 5.66
C LEU A 217 -3.08 0.34 4.60
N ALA A 218 -1.81 0.44 5.01
CA ALA A 218 -0.69 0.68 4.11
C ALA A 218 0.09 -0.60 3.81
N ALA A 219 1.01 -0.50 2.84
CA ALA A 219 1.98 -1.55 2.58
C ALA A 219 2.99 -1.74 3.74
N HIS A 220 3.04 -0.83 4.71
CA HIS A 220 3.89 -0.90 5.89
C HIS A 220 3.13 -0.55 7.17
N GLY A 221 3.66 -0.97 8.32
CA GLY A 221 3.00 -0.73 9.62
C GLY A 221 1.77 -1.60 9.88
N GLU A 222 0.82 -1.08 10.65
CA GLU A 222 -0.38 -1.77 11.16
C GLU A 222 -1.67 -1.18 10.56
N PHE A 223 -2.78 -1.90 10.77
CA PHE A 223 -4.12 -1.43 10.41
C PHE A 223 -4.59 -0.32 11.37
N CYS A 224 -5.08 0.78 10.82
CA CYS A 224 -5.69 1.88 11.58
C CYS A 224 -7.22 1.77 11.46
N ALA A 225 -7.88 1.34 12.54
CA ALA A 225 -9.33 1.17 12.58
C ALA A 225 -10.05 2.37 13.20
N ASP A 226 -11.23 2.68 12.69
CA ASP A 226 -12.25 3.55 13.31
C ASP A 226 -11.90 5.03 13.48
N ARG A 227 -10.69 5.46 13.10
CA ARG A 227 -10.21 6.84 13.29
C ARG A 227 -9.23 7.29 12.23
N ALA A 228 -9.17 6.57 11.10
CA ALA A 228 -8.11 6.79 10.12
C ALA A 228 -8.13 8.19 9.54
N HIS A 229 -9.30 8.76 9.23
CA HIS A 229 -9.38 10.12 8.69
C HIS A 229 -8.76 11.16 9.63
N GLU A 230 -9.12 11.13 10.91
CA GLU A 230 -8.59 12.04 11.93
C GLU A 230 -7.07 11.90 12.12
N GLU A 231 -6.58 10.66 12.17
CA GLU A 231 -5.16 10.36 12.29
C GLU A 231 -4.37 10.84 11.06
N VAL A 232 -4.93 10.64 9.86
CA VAL A 232 -4.35 11.15 8.60
C VAL A 232 -4.36 12.67 8.60
N ALA A 233 -5.48 13.29 8.95
CA ALA A 233 -5.60 14.73 9.02
C ALA A 233 -4.53 15.35 9.93
N ALA A 234 -4.32 14.78 11.12
CA ALA A 234 -3.29 15.19 12.06
C ALA A 234 -1.88 14.95 11.53
N ALA A 235 -1.63 13.80 10.87
CA ALA A 235 -0.36 13.48 10.24
C ALA A 235 0.00 14.47 9.12
N LEU A 236 -0.98 14.87 8.31
CA LEU A 236 -0.80 15.83 7.23
C LEU A 236 -0.51 17.23 7.77
N ASN A 237 -1.16 17.66 8.86
CA ASN A 237 -0.83 18.94 9.50
C ASN A 237 0.63 18.99 9.96
N ARG A 238 1.15 17.87 10.49
CA ARG A 238 2.55 17.75 10.92
C ARG A 238 3.51 17.73 9.73
N ALA A 239 3.16 17.05 8.65
CA ALA A 239 4.01 16.89 7.48
C ALA A 239 4.08 18.15 6.61
N PHE A 240 2.95 18.85 6.46
CA PHE A 240 2.76 20.03 5.63
C PHE A 240 2.11 21.16 6.46
N PRO A 241 2.89 21.86 7.30
CA PRO A 241 2.36 22.91 8.14
C PRO A 241 1.66 23.99 7.31
N GLY A 242 0.40 24.30 7.66
CA GLY A 242 -0.43 25.23 6.89
C GLY A 242 -1.42 24.56 5.93
N LEU A 243 -1.52 23.23 5.91
CA LEU A 243 -2.52 22.49 5.10
C LEU A 243 -3.97 22.93 5.36
N TYR A 244 -4.27 23.30 6.62
CA TYR A 244 -5.58 23.78 7.08
C TYR A 244 -5.64 25.31 7.20
N LYS A 245 -4.59 26.04 6.79
CA LYS A 245 -4.69 27.49 6.63
C LYS A 245 -5.37 27.73 5.29
N THR A 246 -6.70 27.61 5.25
CA THR A 246 -7.52 28.08 4.13
C THR A 246 -8.30 29.31 4.57
N ALA A 247 -8.11 30.37 3.77
CA ALA A 247 -8.82 31.65 3.67
C ALA A 247 -8.71 32.59 4.87
#